data_AF-A0A5N4ANF5-F1
#
_entry.id   AF-A0A5N4ANF5-F1
#
_cell.length_a   1.000
_cell.length_b   1.000
_cell.length_c   1.000
_cell.angle_alpha   90.00
_cell.angle_beta   90.00
_cell.angle_gamma   90.00
#
_symmetry.space_group_name_H-M   'P 1'
#
loop_
_entity.id
_entity.type
_entity.pdbx_description
1 polymer ?
#
loop_
_entity_poly.entity_id
_entity_poly.type
_entity_poly.pdbx_seq_one_letter_code
_entity_poly.pdbx_strand_id
1 'polypeptide(L)'
;MRKNCPVIVAGSGFVVLFTGIISSWYVFPAIVGYAISERIALKEGNEVYEIWRKQPFPQKMKIYFFNVTNADDVQQGAAPVLKEVGPYVYDEYWERVDITIDDGTDTIKYMLKRSFFFNQKESGCRMEDDPITMVNGALVSTALQVYAILPSAIAMVNDAVPYLYKGAKDVFIRAPAKDILFDGILITCHDPEVEFICSAMKGMLPPTIEFTNGGTDFKFSLFGYMNKTLAGPFVIGRGLKNTTRGDILLYRESNSSLVWPGPGCNKINGSDSTLFYPLKTPPERIYAYSPDICRSMFVSFEKYVDYEGIPTWKYSNRPESIIKNSENECFCPLAKNEDYNDVTNCPENGLVDLTFCLKAPILVSNPHFYLGDSSLTEFARGVNPVKELHENFMYLEPITGNPVAGAKRLQMNVRLKRFEDFELLNNVSEGVFPMVWLEEGALIPPEYRKMMSAGLSQLAMLDVIKWIFILTGILLMVLSFVLVMYKERLMCFANSAFGNKVSITDVKSHSRAGFADPVTEINFNNTSMYPSLYPQVNEQKFNDRVVRRNNANPTIFHVTN
;
A
#
# COMPACT_ATOMS: atom_id res chain seq x y z
N MET A 1 -8.29 43.37 50.95
CA MET A 1 -8.17 42.00 50.40
C MET A 1 -8.27 40.99 51.54
N ARG A 2 -9.16 39.99 51.46
CA ARG A 2 -9.34 38.97 52.53
C ARG A 2 -8.05 38.14 52.71
N LYS A 3 -7.65 37.87 53.96
CA LYS A 3 -6.39 37.16 54.32
C LYS A 3 -6.17 35.81 53.61
N ASN A 4 -7.24 35.17 53.12
CA ASN A 4 -7.23 33.82 52.55
C ASN A 4 -7.20 33.78 51.01
N CYS A 5 -7.24 34.93 50.32
CA CYS A 5 -7.30 34.99 48.87
C CYS A 5 -6.18 34.23 48.13
N PRO A 6 -4.88 34.37 48.46
CA PRO A 6 -3.82 33.64 47.76
C PRO A 6 -3.87 32.13 48.00
N VAL A 7 -4.28 31.69 49.20
CA VAL A 7 -4.42 30.27 49.55
C VAL A 7 -5.56 29.62 48.77
N ILE A 8 -6.69 30.32 48.62
CA ILE A 8 -7.82 29.85 47.81
C ILE A 8 -7.42 29.74 46.33
N VAL A 9 -6.69 30.73 45.80
CA VAL A 9 -6.19 30.72 44.42
C VAL A 9 -5.19 29.58 44.20
N ALA A 10 -4.24 29.36 45.12
CA ALA A 10 -3.31 28.22 45.07
C ALA A 10 -4.06 26.87 45.12
N GLY A 11 -5.02 26.72 46.02
CA GLY A 11 -5.84 25.51 46.12
C GLY A 11 -6.59 25.23 44.82
N SER A 12 -7.21 26.25 44.23
CA SER A 12 -7.91 26.12 42.94
C SER A 12 -6.96 25.81 41.78
N GLY A 13 -5.80 26.45 41.72
CA GLY A 13 -4.77 26.20 40.71
C GLY A 13 -4.20 24.78 40.80
N PHE A 14 -3.94 24.31 42.02
CA PHE A 14 -3.47 22.95 42.27
C PHE A 14 -4.51 21.91 41.86
N VAL A 15 -5.79 22.11 42.22
CA VAL A 15 -6.87 21.19 41.83
C VAL A 15 -7.02 21.16 40.30
N VAL A 16 -7.07 22.31 39.63
CA VAL A 16 -7.16 22.39 38.15
C VAL A 16 -5.95 21.76 37.47
N LEU A 17 -4.74 22.02 37.96
CA LEU A 17 -3.52 21.43 37.40
C LEU A 17 -3.47 19.92 37.62
N PHE A 18 -3.77 19.44 38.82
CA PHE A 18 -3.74 18.02 39.16
C PHE A 18 -4.80 17.23 38.37
N THR A 19 -6.04 17.75 38.33
CA THR A 19 -7.12 17.19 37.51
C THR A 19 -6.82 17.27 36.01
N GLY A 20 -6.19 18.36 35.54
CA GLY A 20 -5.73 18.52 34.17
C GLY A 20 -4.67 17.49 33.77
N ILE A 21 -3.69 17.23 34.65
CA ILE A 21 -2.65 16.21 34.42
C ILE A 21 -3.25 14.80 34.41
N ILE A 22 -4.09 14.47 35.40
CA ILE A 22 -4.74 13.15 35.47
C ILE A 22 -5.66 12.93 34.26
N SER A 23 -6.49 13.92 33.93
CA SER A 23 -7.38 13.82 32.77
C SER A 23 -6.58 13.72 31.47
N SER A 24 -5.47 14.45 31.32
CA SER A 24 -4.58 14.36 30.17
C SER A 24 -3.98 12.97 29.98
N TRP A 25 -3.68 12.24 31.07
CA TRP A 25 -3.05 10.92 30.99
C TRP A 25 -4.05 9.78 30.83
N TYR A 26 -5.24 9.90 31.42
CA TYR A 26 -6.20 8.79 31.50
C TYR A 26 -7.52 9.08 30.78
N VAL A 27 -8.11 10.25 30.98
CA VAL A 27 -9.47 10.57 30.51
C VAL A 27 -9.46 10.95 29.03
N PHE A 28 -8.64 11.93 28.63
CA PHE A 28 -8.57 12.39 27.25
C PHE A 28 -8.16 11.27 26.28
N PRO A 29 -7.11 10.46 26.53
CA PRO A 29 -6.76 9.36 25.63
C PRO A 29 -7.87 8.31 25.52
N ALA A 30 -8.60 8.02 26.60
CA ALA A 30 -9.72 7.08 26.59
C ALA A 30 -10.90 7.62 25.77
N ILE A 31 -11.28 8.89 25.96
CA ILE A 31 -12.35 9.55 25.19
C ILE A 31 -12.00 9.62 23.70
N VAL A 32 -10.77 10.04 23.38
CA VAL A 32 -10.29 10.13 21.98
C VAL A 32 -10.27 8.75 21.34
N GLY A 33 -9.71 7.73 22.02
CA GLY A 33 -9.68 6.37 21.52
C GLY A 33 -11.08 5.78 21.29
N TYR A 34 -12.02 6.04 22.20
CA TYR A 34 -13.42 5.64 22.04
C TYR A 34 -14.10 6.36 20.87
N ALA A 35 -13.93 7.68 20.77
CA ALA A 35 -14.51 8.48 19.69
C ALA A 35 -13.97 8.08 18.31
N ILE A 36 -12.69 7.72 18.22
CA ILE A 36 -12.09 7.16 17.01
C ILE A 36 -12.72 5.80 16.71
N SER A 37 -12.65 4.85 17.65
CA SER A 37 -13.15 3.48 17.47
C SER A 37 -14.61 3.46 17.02
N GLU A 38 -15.48 4.22 17.69
CA GLU A 38 -16.91 4.28 17.37
C GLU A 38 -17.17 4.84 15.97
N ARG A 39 -16.37 5.82 15.49
CA ARG A 39 -16.54 6.44 14.17
C ARG A 39 -15.99 5.60 13.02
N ILE A 40 -14.89 4.88 13.26
CA ILE A 40 -14.20 4.13 12.19
C ILE A 40 -14.70 2.70 12.09
N ALA A 41 -15.28 2.13 13.15
CA ALA A 41 -15.72 0.75 13.16
C ALA A 41 -16.75 0.45 12.07
N LEU A 42 -16.68 -0.78 11.55
CA LEU A 42 -17.63 -1.31 10.58
C LEU A 42 -18.95 -1.70 11.27
N LYS A 43 -19.71 -0.69 11.66
CA LYS A 43 -20.99 -0.79 12.36
C LYS A 43 -22.08 -0.15 11.52
N GLU A 44 -23.21 -0.83 11.38
CA GLU A 44 -24.38 -0.30 10.64
C GLU A 44 -24.80 1.08 11.19
N GLY A 45 -25.09 2.01 10.27
CA GLY A 45 -25.38 3.41 10.59
C GLY A 45 -24.17 4.34 10.61
N ASN A 46 -22.93 3.81 10.68
CA ASN A 46 -21.73 4.62 10.49
C ASN A 46 -21.54 4.96 9.00
N GLU A 47 -21.14 6.19 8.70
CA GLU A 47 -20.84 6.62 7.32
C GLU A 47 -19.70 5.78 6.70
N VAL A 48 -18.68 5.45 7.49
CA VAL A 48 -17.56 4.59 7.05
C VAL A 48 -18.04 3.19 6.66
N TYR A 49 -19.03 2.65 7.37
CA TYR A 49 -19.62 1.35 7.03
C TYR A 49 -20.37 1.43 5.70
N GLU A 50 -21.15 2.50 5.45
CA GLU A 50 -21.87 2.64 4.17
C GLU A 50 -20.92 2.80 2.99
N ILE A 51 -19.86 3.61 3.13
CA ILE A 51 -18.82 3.77 2.10
C ILE A 51 -18.09 2.44 1.86
N TRP A 52 -17.78 1.68 2.92
CA TRP A 52 -17.15 0.36 2.81
C TRP A 52 -18.09 -0.67 2.17
N ARG A 53 -19.37 -0.69 2.55
CA ARG A 53 -20.38 -1.60 2.01
C ARG A 53 -20.56 -1.38 0.51
N LYS A 54 -20.66 -0.13 0.07
CA LYS A 54 -20.81 0.23 -1.34
C LYS A 54 -20.05 1.52 -1.63
N GLN A 55 -18.92 1.40 -2.32
CA GLN A 55 -18.06 2.54 -2.59
C GLN A 55 -18.80 3.54 -3.50
N PRO A 56 -18.92 4.82 -3.09
CA PRO A 56 -19.63 5.83 -3.89
C PRO A 56 -18.77 6.41 -5.02
N PHE A 57 -17.48 6.08 -5.04
CA PHE A 57 -16.53 6.48 -6.07
C PHE A 57 -15.75 5.26 -6.57
N PRO A 58 -15.34 5.25 -7.85
CA PRO A 58 -14.59 4.14 -8.41
C PRO A 58 -13.13 4.18 -7.99
N GLN A 59 -12.54 3.00 -7.85
CA GLN A 59 -11.09 2.81 -7.93
C GLN A 59 -10.68 2.83 -9.41
N LYS A 60 -9.49 3.32 -9.71
CA LYS A 60 -9.03 3.44 -11.10
C LYS A 60 -8.10 2.27 -11.41
N MET A 61 -8.54 1.40 -12.31
CA MET A 61 -7.71 0.34 -12.88
C MET A 61 -7.14 0.84 -14.20
N LYS A 62 -5.84 1.14 -14.22
CA LYS A 62 -5.13 1.61 -15.42
C LYS A 62 -4.31 0.46 -15.99
N ILE A 63 -4.42 0.21 -17.28
CA ILE A 63 -3.83 -0.96 -17.93
C ILE A 63 -2.93 -0.51 -19.07
N TYR A 64 -1.74 -1.08 -19.15
CA TYR A 64 -0.71 -0.74 -20.12
C TYR A 64 -0.23 -2.02 -20.79
N PHE A 65 -0.36 -2.09 -22.12
CA PHE A 65 0.10 -3.22 -22.90
C PHE A 65 1.54 -3.04 -23.34
N PHE A 66 2.28 -4.15 -23.40
CA PHE A 66 3.54 -4.21 -24.11
C PHE A 66 3.29 -4.60 -25.57
N ASN A 67 2.99 -3.60 -26.41
CA ASN A 67 2.68 -3.83 -27.82
C ASN A 67 3.95 -4.17 -28.61
N VAL A 68 3.93 -5.28 -29.33
CA VAL A 68 5.07 -5.78 -30.11
C VAL A 68 5.15 -5.07 -31.45
N THR A 69 6.33 -4.56 -31.80
CA THR A 69 6.54 -3.79 -33.04
C THR A 69 7.28 -4.56 -34.14
N ASN A 70 7.95 -5.66 -33.79
CA ASN A 70 8.76 -6.48 -34.69
C ASN A 70 8.37 -7.97 -34.62
N ALA A 71 7.06 -8.27 -34.62
CA ALA A 71 6.54 -9.63 -34.45
C ALA A 71 7.16 -10.66 -35.40
N ASP A 72 7.31 -10.30 -36.69
CA ASP A 72 7.87 -11.18 -37.72
C ASP A 72 9.34 -11.54 -37.46
N ASP A 73 10.12 -10.60 -36.90
CA ASP A 73 11.53 -10.84 -36.53
C ASP A 73 11.63 -11.71 -35.27
N VAL A 74 10.74 -11.49 -34.29
CA VAL A 74 10.71 -12.28 -33.05
C VAL A 74 10.33 -13.73 -33.33
N GLN A 75 9.40 -13.95 -34.26
CA GLN A 75 9.05 -15.29 -34.75
C GLN A 75 10.25 -16.01 -35.39
N GLN A 76 11.27 -15.25 -35.82
CA GLN A 76 12.53 -15.74 -36.38
C GLN A 76 13.70 -15.75 -35.37
N GLY A 77 13.43 -15.48 -34.09
CA GLY A 77 14.42 -15.55 -33.01
C GLY A 77 15.10 -14.24 -32.66
N ALA A 78 14.67 -13.11 -33.24
CA ALA A 78 15.15 -11.80 -32.82
C ALA A 78 14.59 -11.40 -31.44
N ALA A 79 15.30 -10.52 -30.74
CA ALA A 79 14.84 -9.97 -29.47
C ALA A 79 13.55 -9.12 -29.67
N PRO A 80 12.56 -9.22 -28.76
CA PRO A 80 11.35 -8.40 -28.83
C PRO A 80 11.62 -6.90 -28.68
N VAL A 81 10.94 -6.10 -29.50
CA VAL A 81 10.89 -4.65 -29.40
C VAL A 81 9.47 -4.24 -29.04
N LEU A 82 9.33 -3.82 -27.78
CA LEU A 82 8.06 -3.52 -27.14
C LEU A 82 7.85 -2.00 -27.09
N LYS A 83 6.61 -1.60 -27.28
CA LYS A 83 6.13 -0.24 -27.07
C LYS A 83 5.00 -0.28 -26.05
N GLU A 84 5.15 0.46 -24.96
CA GLU A 84 4.07 0.61 -24.00
C GLU A 84 2.88 1.36 -24.64
N VAL A 85 1.68 0.81 -24.50
CA VAL A 85 0.43 1.41 -24.95
C VAL A 85 -0.55 1.43 -23.78
N GLY A 86 -0.75 2.61 -23.21
CA GLY A 86 -1.69 2.83 -22.11
C GLY A 86 -1.58 4.25 -21.52
N PRO A 87 -2.46 4.60 -20.57
CA PRO A 87 -3.40 3.70 -19.93
C PRO A 87 -4.71 3.53 -20.71
N TYR A 88 -5.25 2.31 -20.67
CA TYR A 88 -6.68 2.03 -20.77
C TYR A 88 -7.25 2.04 -19.35
N VAL A 89 -8.15 2.97 -19.07
CA VAL A 89 -8.64 3.23 -17.71
C VAL A 89 -10.04 2.65 -17.54
N TYR A 90 -10.22 1.84 -16.51
CA TYR A 90 -11.51 1.30 -16.09
C TYR A 90 -11.84 1.80 -14.69
N ASP A 91 -13.08 2.27 -14.54
CA ASP A 91 -13.70 2.59 -13.27
C ASP A 91 -14.19 1.30 -12.62
N GLU A 92 -13.61 0.99 -11.46
CA GLU A 92 -13.91 -0.21 -10.71
C GLU A 92 -14.74 0.11 -9.47
N TYR A 93 -15.92 -0.50 -9.35
CA TYR A 93 -16.80 -0.36 -8.19
C TYR A 93 -16.84 -1.63 -7.37
N TRP A 94 -16.68 -1.49 -6.05
CA TRP A 94 -16.82 -2.59 -5.10
C TRP A 94 -18.14 -2.47 -4.34
N GLU A 95 -18.89 -3.57 -4.31
CA GLU A 95 -20.11 -3.73 -3.54
C GLU A 95 -20.00 -5.00 -2.70
N ARG A 96 -20.19 -4.88 -1.39
CA ARG A 96 -20.16 -5.98 -0.43
C ARG A 96 -21.60 -6.40 -0.16
N VAL A 97 -21.92 -7.63 -0.49
CA VAL A 97 -23.26 -8.22 -0.42
C VAL A 97 -23.25 -9.41 0.55
N ASP A 98 -24.44 -9.92 0.87
CA ASP A 98 -24.63 -11.07 1.77
C ASP A 98 -23.90 -10.88 3.12
N ILE A 99 -24.09 -9.70 3.71
CA ILE A 99 -23.40 -9.29 4.93
C ILE A 99 -24.03 -9.93 6.16
N THR A 100 -23.20 -10.60 6.96
CA THR A 100 -23.58 -11.14 8.27
C THR A 100 -22.62 -10.65 9.33
N ILE A 101 -23.16 -10.21 10.47
CA ILE A 101 -22.39 -9.63 11.57
C ILE A 101 -22.40 -10.58 12.76
N ASP A 102 -21.24 -10.77 13.39
CA ASP A 102 -21.07 -11.50 14.65
C ASP A 102 -20.47 -10.57 15.71
N ASP A 103 -21.32 -10.13 16.64
CA ASP A 103 -20.91 -9.28 17.77
C ASP A 103 -20.09 -10.02 18.84
N GLY A 104 -20.23 -11.34 18.93
CA GLY A 104 -19.48 -12.18 19.86
C GLY A 104 -18.00 -12.19 19.51
N THR A 105 -17.69 -12.39 18.23
CA THR A 105 -16.32 -12.41 17.70
C THR A 105 -15.82 -11.05 17.17
N ASP A 106 -16.70 -10.05 17.09
CA ASP A 106 -16.43 -8.74 16.47
C ASP A 106 -16.01 -8.84 14.99
N THR A 107 -16.70 -9.70 14.26
CA THR A 107 -16.41 -9.98 12.85
C THR A 107 -17.59 -9.68 11.94
N ILE A 108 -17.27 -9.51 10.65
CA ILE A 108 -18.25 -9.30 9.58
C ILE A 108 -17.90 -10.23 8.41
N LYS A 109 -18.89 -11.01 7.96
CA LYS A 109 -18.81 -11.92 6.81
C LYS A 109 -19.50 -11.28 5.61
N TYR A 110 -18.93 -11.39 4.41
CA TYR A 110 -19.53 -10.84 3.17
C TYR A 110 -19.00 -11.51 1.90
N MET A 111 -19.69 -11.27 0.78
CA MET A 111 -19.22 -11.53 -0.58
C MET A 111 -18.88 -10.21 -1.28
N LEU A 112 -17.77 -10.16 -2.01
CA LEU A 112 -17.33 -8.98 -2.75
C LEU A 112 -17.77 -9.09 -4.21
N LYS A 113 -18.47 -8.07 -4.72
CA LYS A 113 -18.79 -7.90 -6.13
C LYS A 113 -17.98 -6.75 -6.71
N ARG A 114 -17.22 -7.03 -7.77
CA ARG A 114 -16.45 -6.03 -8.53
C ARG A 114 -17.16 -5.74 -9.86
N SER A 115 -17.20 -4.50 -10.29
CA SER A 115 -17.77 -4.12 -11.60
C SER A 115 -16.86 -3.11 -12.29
N PHE A 116 -16.53 -3.38 -13.55
CA PHE A 116 -15.59 -2.59 -14.34
C PHE A 116 -16.31 -1.86 -15.47
N PHE A 117 -16.01 -0.58 -15.63
CA PHE A 117 -16.59 0.27 -16.68
C PHE A 117 -15.49 1.08 -17.36
N PHE A 118 -15.38 1.01 -18.68
CA PHE A 118 -14.37 1.77 -19.39
C PHE A 118 -14.56 3.28 -19.23
N ASN A 119 -13.48 3.97 -18.90
CA ASN A 119 -13.45 5.41 -18.69
C ASN A 119 -12.71 6.07 -19.86
N GLN A 120 -13.48 6.43 -20.90
CA GLN A 120 -12.95 7.11 -22.09
C GLN A 120 -12.21 8.41 -21.76
N LYS A 121 -12.72 9.18 -20.78
CA LYS A 121 -12.17 10.51 -20.44
C LYS A 121 -10.74 10.40 -19.90
N GLU A 122 -10.49 9.44 -19.01
CA GLU A 122 -9.16 9.23 -18.43
C GLU A 122 -8.24 8.39 -19.34
N SER A 123 -8.81 7.59 -20.25
CA SER A 123 -8.06 6.88 -21.30
C SER A 123 -7.58 7.80 -22.43
N GLY A 124 -8.15 9.01 -22.52
CA GLY A 124 -7.77 10.03 -23.51
C GLY A 124 -8.26 9.66 -24.91
N CYS A 125 -7.34 9.59 -25.87
CA CYS A 125 -7.64 9.24 -27.26
C CYS A 125 -7.73 7.72 -27.52
N ARG A 126 -7.48 6.89 -26.50
CA ARG A 126 -7.49 5.42 -26.63
C ARG A 126 -8.90 4.88 -26.56
N MET A 127 -9.19 3.90 -27.39
CA MET A 127 -10.51 3.29 -27.52
C MET A 127 -10.41 1.80 -27.22
N GLU A 128 -11.48 1.20 -26.71
CA GLU A 128 -11.52 -0.24 -26.39
C GLU A 128 -11.30 -1.16 -27.60
N ASP A 129 -11.52 -0.65 -28.81
CA ASP A 129 -11.28 -1.31 -30.09
C ASP A 129 -9.87 -1.11 -30.65
N ASP A 130 -8.98 -0.40 -29.93
CA ASP A 130 -7.59 -0.21 -30.35
C ASP A 130 -6.91 -1.57 -30.59
N PRO A 131 -6.26 -1.76 -31.75
CA PRO A 131 -5.59 -3.01 -32.07
C PRO A 131 -4.30 -3.16 -31.26
N ILE A 132 -4.21 -4.23 -30.48
CA ILE A 132 -3.02 -4.60 -29.72
C ILE A 132 -2.40 -5.86 -30.31
N THR A 133 -1.08 -5.83 -30.49
CA THR A 133 -0.25 -7.00 -30.84
C THR A 133 0.57 -7.41 -29.62
N MET A 134 0.28 -8.57 -29.04
CA MET A 134 1.03 -9.12 -27.90
C MET A 134 1.14 -10.63 -28.01
N VAL A 135 2.02 -11.27 -27.22
CA VAL A 135 2.14 -12.73 -27.21
C VAL A 135 0.79 -13.36 -26.82
N ASN A 136 0.41 -14.43 -27.52
CA ASN A 136 -0.77 -15.21 -27.22
C ASN A 136 -0.54 -16.03 -25.94
N GLY A 137 -0.82 -15.41 -24.80
CA GLY A 137 -0.63 -16.02 -23.49
C GLY A 137 -1.37 -17.35 -23.33
N ALA A 138 -2.56 -17.51 -23.92
CA ALA A 138 -3.31 -18.76 -23.88
C ALA A 138 -2.62 -19.88 -24.67
N LEU A 139 -2.21 -19.60 -25.91
CA LEU A 139 -1.49 -20.57 -26.75
C LEU A 139 -0.18 -21.02 -26.11
N VAL A 140 0.64 -20.06 -25.68
CA VAL A 140 1.93 -20.35 -25.04
C VAL A 140 1.72 -21.11 -23.73
N SER A 141 0.71 -20.72 -22.94
CA SER A 141 0.35 -21.43 -21.70
C SER A 141 -0.09 -22.87 -21.93
N THR A 142 -0.86 -23.15 -22.98
CA THR A 142 -1.25 -24.51 -23.35
C THR A 142 -0.01 -25.34 -23.71
N ALA A 143 0.89 -24.79 -24.54
CA ALA A 143 2.13 -25.47 -24.92
C ALA A 143 3.00 -25.81 -23.71
N LEU A 144 3.22 -24.84 -22.82
CA LEU A 144 4.01 -25.02 -21.59
C LEU A 144 3.40 -26.06 -20.65
N GLN A 145 2.09 -26.01 -20.41
CA GLN A 145 1.42 -26.96 -19.51
C GLN A 145 1.42 -28.38 -20.06
N VAL A 146 1.10 -28.55 -21.34
CA VAL A 146 1.14 -29.87 -21.97
C VAL A 146 2.56 -30.42 -21.94
N TYR A 147 3.57 -29.60 -22.25
CA TYR A 147 4.96 -30.02 -22.16
C TYR A 147 5.37 -30.43 -20.72
N ALA A 148 4.91 -29.69 -19.71
CA ALA A 148 5.21 -30.01 -18.31
C ALA A 148 4.57 -31.34 -17.85
N ILE A 149 3.41 -31.71 -18.39
CA ILE A 149 2.69 -32.94 -18.04
C ILE A 149 3.16 -34.14 -18.89
N LEU A 150 3.28 -33.93 -20.21
CA LEU A 150 3.58 -34.95 -21.20
C LEU A 150 4.35 -34.35 -22.39
N PRO A 151 5.70 -34.29 -22.33
CA PRO A 151 6.54 -33.69 -23.37
C PRO A 151 6.31 -34.28 -24.76
N SER A 152 6.09 -35.59 -24.82
CA SER A 152 5.86 -36.30 -26.09
C SER A 152 4.56 -35.90 -26.80
N ALA A 153 3.64 -35.19 -26.12
CA ALA A 153 2.40 -34.71 -26.70
C ALA A 153 2.50 -33.28 -27.29
N ILE A 154 3.67 -32.64 -27.28
CA ILE A 154 3.81 -31.27 -27.77
C ILE A 154 3.46 -31.13 -29.28
N ALA A 155 3.80 -32.14 -30.09
CA ALA A 155 3.45 -32.19 -31.50
C ALA A 155 1.93 -32.23 -31.72
N MET A 156 1.18 -32.89 -30.82
CA MET A 156 -0.29 -32.88 -30.87
C MET A 156 -0.85 -31.49 -30.62
N VAL A 157 -0.23 -30.70 -29.74
CA VAL A 157 -0.63 -29.30 -29.51
C VAL A 157 -0.38 -28.48 -30.76
N ASN A 158 0.77 -28.65 -31.41
CA ASN A 158 1.09 -27.99 -32.68
C ASN A 158 0.01 -28.24 -33.74
N ASP A 159 -0.36 -29.51 -33.95
CA ASP A 159 -1.38 -29.89 -34.93
C ASP A 159 -2.77 -29.34 -34.60
N ALA A 160 -3.05 -29.10 -33.31
CA ALA A 160 -4.30 -28.54 -32.83
C ALA A 160 -4.40 -27.01 -32.94
N VAL A 161 -3.27 -26.28 -33.00
CA VAL A 161 -3.26 -24.81 -33.00
C VAL A 161 -4.17 -24.20 -34.07
N PRO A 162 -4.15 -24.63 -35.35
CA PRO A 162 -4.96 -24.02 -36.40
C PRO A 162 -6.46 -24.13 -36.15
N TYR A 163 -6.89 -25.17 -35.44
CA TYR A 163 -8.28 -25.44 -35.07
C TYR A 163 -8.70 -24.65 -33.82
N LEU A 164 -7.86 -24.66 -32.77
CA LEU A 164 -8.11 -23.94 -31.51
C LEU A 164 -8.10 -22.42 -31.73
N TYR A 165 -7.10 -21.93 -32.46
CA TYR A 165 -6.83 -20.51 -32.67
C TYR A 165 -6.92 -20.18 -34.17
N LYS A 166 -8.15 -20.12 -34.68
CA LYS A 166 -8.40 -19.87 -36.11
C LYS A 166 -7.71 -18.60 -36.59
N GLY A 167 -6.84 -18.75 -37.60
CA GLY A 167 -6.09 -17.64 -38.19
C GLY A 167 -4.80 -17.27 -37.46
N ALA A 168 -4.37 -18.04 -36.46
CA ALA A 168 -3.03 -17.91 -35.88
C ALA A 168 -1.95 -18.19 -36.94
N LYS A 169 -1.03 -17.24 -37.12
CA LYS A 169 0.10 -17.34 -38.07
C LYS A 169 1.45 -17.38 -37.37
N ASP A 170 1.49 -16.90 -36.15
CA ASP A 170 2.65 -16.75 -35.29
C ASP A 170 2.19 -16.84 -33.82
N VAL A 171 3.12 -16.67 -32.89
CA VAL A 171 2.83 -16.74 -31.44
C VAL A 171 2.09 -15.52 -30.90
N PHE A 172 1.74 -14.53 -31.73
CA PHE A 172 1.14 -13.28 -31.29
C PHE A 172 -0.37 -13.24 -31.56
N ILE A 173 -1.12 -12.73 -30.60
CA ILE A 173 -2.49 -12.26 -30.85
C ILE A 173 -2.46 -10.84 -31.39
N ARG A 174 -3.40 -10.57 -32.30
CA ARG A 174 -3.71 -9.24 -32.83
C ARG A 174 -5.19 -9.01 -32.63
N ALA A 175 -5.55 -8.31 -31.57
CA ALA A 175 -6.95 -8.17 -31.15
C ALA A 175 -7.22 -6.80 -30.50
N PRO A 176 -8.49 -6.35 -30.50
CA PRO A 176 -8.94 -5.23 -29.69
C PRO A 176 -8.52 -5.34 -28.22
N ALA A 177 -8.16 -4.20 -27.61
CA ALA A 177 -7.84 -4.14 -26.18
C ALA A 177 -8.95 -4.77 -25.32
N LYS A 178 -10.22 -4.47 -25.58
CA LYS A 178 -11.35 -5.02 -24.81
C LYS A 178 -11.48 -6.54 -24.90
N ASP A 179 -11.12 -7.14 -26.03
CA ASP A 179 -11.23 -8.60 -26.23
C ASP A 179 -10.15 -9.33 -25.43
N ILE A 180 -8.95 -8.76 -25.34
CA ILE A 180 -7.87 -9.28 -24.50
C ILE A 180 -8.22 -9.15 -23.00
N LEU A 181 -8.83 -8.02 -22.61
CA LEU A 181 -9.05 -7.69 -21.21
C LEU A 181 -10.33 -8.32 -20.64
N PHE A 182 -11.46 -8.24 -21.33
CA PHE A 182 -12.78 -8.54 -20.77
C PHE A 182 -13.67 -9.41 -21.66
N ASP A 183 -13.83 -9.08 -22.94
CA ASP A 183 -14.81 -9.75 -23.82
C ASP A 183 -14.37 -11.19 -24.18
N GLY A 184 -13.06 -11.39 -24.32
CA GLY A 184 -12.41 -12.67 -24.50
C GLY A 184 -12.07 -13.02 -25.95
N ILE A 185 -10.92 -13.66 -26.12
CA ILE A 185 -10.43 -14.25 -27.37
C ILE A 185 -10.98 -15.67 -27.49
N LEU A 186 -11.60 -15.97 -28.63
CA LEU A 186 -12.22 -17.27 -28.88
C LEU A 186 -11.18 -18.39 -28.99
N ILE A 187 -11.48 -19.53 -28.36
CA ILE A 187 -10.78 -20.81 -28.51
C ILE A 187 -11.82 -21.82 -28.99
N THR A 188 -11.70 -22.27 -30.23
CA THR A 188 -12.70 -23.12 -30.88
C THR A 188 -12.49 -24.60 -30.55
N CYS A 189 -13.59 -25.31 -30.27
CA CYS A 189 -13.60 -26.71 -29.86
C CYS A 189 -14.61 -27.57 -30.65
N HIS A 190 -14.96 -27.16 -31.87
CA HIS A 190 -15.93 -27.88 -32.71
C HIS A 190 -15.31 -29.01 -33.54
N ASP A 191 -14.02 -28.93 -33.81
CA ASP A 191 -13.32 -29.85 -34.69
C ASP A 191 -12.90 -31.14 -33.94
N PRO A 192 -13.07 -32.35 -34.51
CA PRO A 192 -12.68 -33.61 -33.88
C PRO A 192 -11.20 -33.68 -33.47
N GLU A 193 -10.34 -33.00 -34.23
CA GLU A 193 -8.89 -32.91 -34.01
C GLU A 193 -8.54 -32.28 -32.65
N VAL A 194 -9.43 -31.46 -32.09
CA VAL A 194 -9.23 -30.77 -30.81
C VAL A 194 -10.07 -31.33 -29.67
N GLU A 195 -10.88 -32.37 -29.91
CA GLU A 195 -11.79 -32.94 -28.90
C GLU A 195 -11.06 -33.35 -27.63
N PHE A 196 -9.92 -34.03 -27.78
CA PHE A 196 -9.09 -34.46 -26.64
C PHE A 196 -8.57 -33.27 -25.82
N ILE A 197 -8.00 -32.25 -26.48
CA ILE A 197 -7.44 -31.07 -25.81
C ILE A 197 -8.55 -30.28 -25.13
N CYS A 198 -9.66 -30.04 -25.82
CA CYS A 198 -10.80 -29.34 -25.27
C CYS A 198 -11.44 -30.10 -24.10
N SER A 199 -11.50 -31.44 -24.16
CA SER A 199 -11.96 -32.28 -23.03
C SER A 199 -11.02 -32.19 -21.83
N ALA A 200 -9.70 -32.25 -22.06
CA ALA A 200 -8.69 -32.06 -21.02
C ALA A 200 -8.78 -30.66 -20.39
N MET A 201 -8.96 -29.62 -21.21
CA MET A 201 -9.15 -28.25 -20.75
C MET A 201 -10.34 -28.13 -19.81
N LYS A 202 -11.49 -28.80 -20.08
CA LYS A 202 -12.65 -28.79 -19.16
C LYS A 202 -12.32 -29.25 -17.75
N GLY A 203 -11.41 -30.21 -17.60
CA GLY A 203 -10.98 -30.72 -16.29
C GLY A 203 -10.04 -29.77 -15.53
N MET A 204 -9.34 -28.87 -16.23
CA MET A 204 -8.29 -28.01 -15.68
C MET A 204 -8.48 -26.54 -16.07
N LEU A 205 -9.73 -26.05 -16.12
CA LEU A 205 -9.99 -24.68 -16.54
C LEU A 205 -9.37 -23.66 -15.56
N PRO A 206 -8.47 -22.78 -16.05
CA PRO A 206 -8.07 -21.60 -15.30
C PRO A 206 -9.25 -20.60 -15.22
N PRO A 207 -9.31 -19.73 -14.20
CA PRO A 207 -10.38 -18.74 -14.08
C PRO A 207 -10.49 -17.80 -15.30
N THR A 208 -9.39 -17.57 -16.01
CA THR A 208 -9.32 -16.71 -17.20
C THR A 208 -9.95 -17.32 -18.45
N ILE A 209 -10.36 -18.58 -18.40
CA ILE A 209 -11.04 -19.28 -19.51
C ILE A 209 -12.47 -19.62 -19.09
N GLU A 210 -13.44 -19.08 -19.84
CA GLU A 210 -14.87 -19.31 -19.62
C GLU A 210 -15.51 -19.97 -20.85
N PHE A 211 -16.63 -20.65 -20.66
CA PHE A 211 -17.43 -21.15 -21.77
C PHE A 211 -18.12 -20.00 -22.52
N THR A 212 -18.24 -20.15 -23.84
CA THR A 212 -19.11 -19.27 -24.64
C THR A 212 -20.59 -19.64 -24.44
N ASN A 213 -21.50 -18.79 -24.92
CA ASN A 213 -22.95 -18.95 -24.79
C ASN A 213 -23.54 -20.19 -25.51
N GLY A 214 -22.72 -21.08 -26.07
CA GLY A 214 -23.10 -22.38 -26.64
C GLY A 214 -22.51 -23.60 -25.93
N GLY A 215 -21.65 -23.40 -24.91
CA GLY A 215 -21.07 -24.46 -24.08
C GLY A 215 -20.01 -25.37 -24.71
N THR A 216 -19.75 -25.22 -26.02
CA THR A 216 -18.73 -26.01 -26.74
C THR A 216 -17.38 -25.29 -26.80
N ASP A 217 -17.36 -24.01 -27.18
CA ASP A 217 -16.15 -23.19 -27.28
C ASP A 217 -15.81 -22.51 -25.96
N PHE A 218 -14.55 -22.09 -25.86
CA PHE A 218 -14.07 -21.26 -24.76
C PHE A 218 -13.74 -19.85 -25.22
N LYS A 219 -13.69 -18.93 -24.26
CA LYS A 219 -13.12 -17.60 -24.42
C LYS A 219 -12.07 -17.36 -23.35
N PHE A 220 -10.93 -16.81 -23.74
CA PHE A 220 -9.86 -16.40 -22.84
C PHE A 220 -9.85 -14.89 -22.68
N SER A 221 -9.92 -14.39 -21.45
CA SER A 221 -9.73 -12.96 -21.13
C SER A 221 -8.93 -12.81 -19.84
N LEU A 222 -8.18 -11.72 -19.70
CA LEU A 222 -7.37 -11.49 -18.51
C LEU A 222 -8.21 -11.20 -17.26
N PHE A 223 -9.31 -10.46 -17.42
CA PHE A 223 -10.10 -9.93 -16.31
C PHE A 223 -11.61 -10.16 -16.43
N GLY A 224 -12.09 -10.77 -17.52
CA GLY A 224 -13.53 -10.99 -17.75
C GLY A 224 -14.22 -11.75 -16.63
N TYR A 225 -13.56 -12.79 -16.09
CA TYR A 225 -14.07 -13.62 -14.99
C TYR A 225 -14.30 -12.88 -13.66
N MET A 226 -13.72 -11.69 -13.50
CA MET A 226 -13.91 -10.86 -12.31
C MET A 226 -15.10 -9.90 -12.44
N ASN A 227 -15.57 -9.65 -13.65
CA ASN A 227 -16.57 -8.61 -13.89
C ASN A 227 -17.96 -9.09 -13.46
N LYS A 228 -18.53 -8.42 -12.46
CA LYS A 228 -19.86 -8.68 -11.88
C LYS A 228 -20.01 -10.07 -11.25
N THR A 229 -18.90 -10.74 -10.93
CA THR A 229 -18.87 -12.00 -10.20
C THR A 229 -18.72 -11.77 -8.69
N LEU A 230 -19.09 -12.78 -7.88
CA LEU A 230 -18.98 -12.73 -6.43
C LEU A 230 -17.73 -13.49 -5.95
N ALA A 231 -16.82 -12.79 -5.27
CA ALA A 231 -15.67 -13.36 -4.60
C ALA A 231 -15.91 -13.49 -3.09
N GLY A 232 -15.42 -14.56 -2.48
CA GLY A 232 -15.56 -14.80 -1.04
C GLY A 232 -16.03 -16.23 -0.73
N PRO A 233 -16.59 -16.45 0.48
CA PRO A 233 -16.84 -15.44 1.51
C PRO A 233 -15.55 -14.92 2.16
N PHE A 234 -15.56 -13.66 2.56
CA PHE A 234 -14.57 -13.03 3.43
C PHE A 234 -15.11 -12.92 4.84
N VAL A 235 -14.27 -13.11 5.86
CA VAL A 235 -14.56 -12.75 7.26
C VAL A 235 -13.46 -11.82 7.73
N ILE A 236 -13.83 -10.60 8.12
CA ILE A 236 -12.88 -9.58 8.56
C ILE A 236 -13.21 -9.05 9.96
N GLY A 237 -12.23 -8.48 10.64
CA GLY A 237 -12.46 -7.77 11.91
C GLY A 237 -13.14 -6.42 11.70
N ARG A 238 -14.12 -6.08 12.55
CA ARG A 238 -14.86 -4.80 12.44
C ARG A 238 -14.19 -3.63 13.14
N GLY A 239 -13.44 -3.90 14.21
CA GLY A 239 -12.68 -2.90 14.96
C GLY A 239 -13.39 -2.26 16.15
N LEU A 240 -14.44 -2.87 16.72
CA LEU A 240 -15.09 -2.35 17.93
C LEU A 240 -14.37 -2.79 19.21
N LYS A 241 -13.89 -4.04 19.24
CA LYS A 241 -13.28 -4.67 20.43
C LYS A 241 -11.78 -4.91 20.27
N ASN A 242 -11.31 -5.13 19.05
CA ASN A 242 -9.94 -5.58 18.75
C ASN A 242 -9.22 -4.64 17.77
N THR A 243 -7.88 -4.71 17.78
CA THR A 243 -6.99 -4.01 16.83
C THR A 243 -6.92 -4.71 15.46
N THR A 244 -7.99 -5.41 15.05
CA THR A 244 -8.04 -6.26 13.85
C THR A 244 -8.94 -5.68 12.76
N ARG A 245 -9.28 -4.39 12.86
CA ARG A 245 -10.15 -3.71 11.89
C ARG A 245 -9.58 -3.87 10.47
N GLY A 246 -10.38 -4.45 9.59
CA GLY A 246 -10.01 -4.68 8.19
C GLY A 246 -9.18 -5.94 7.95
N ASP A 247 -8.59 -6.57 8.98
CA ASP A 247 -7.81 -7.80 8.80
C ASP A 247 -8.71 -8.93 8.31
N ILE A 248 -8.23 -9.63 7.28
CA ILE A 248 -8.89 -10.83 6.76
C ILE A 248 -8.56 -12.00 7.66
N LEU A 249 -9.55 -12.45 8.42
CA LEU A 249 -9.44 -13.57 9.35
C LEU A 249 -9.67 -14.90 8.63
N LEU A 250 -10.65 -14.93 7.72
CA LEU A 250 -10.96 -16.08 6.87
C LEU A 250 -11.27 -15.63 5.44
N TYR A 251 -10.81 -16.42 4.47
CA TYR A 251 -11.20 -16.36 3.08
C TYR A 251 -11.61 -17.76 2.64
N ARG A 252 -12.81 -17.90 2.06
CA ARG A 252 -13.38 -19.21 1.71
C ARG A 252 -13.33 -20.20 2.89
N GLU A 253 -13.73 -19.71 4.05
CA GLU A 253 -13.84 -20.48 5.31
C GLU A 253 -12.50 -20.97 5.88
N SER A 254 -11.37 -20.51 5.33
CA SER A 254 -10.03 -20.88 5.77
C SER A 254 -9.20 -19.65 6.12
N ASN A 255 -8.31 -19.77 7.10
CA ASN A 255 -7.29 -18.75 7.41
C ASN A 255 -5.99 -18.94 6.59
N SER A 256 -6.03 -19.86 5.63
CA SER A 256 -4.92 -20.29 4.79
C SER A 256 -5.40 -20.47 3.34
N SER A 257 -4.65 -19.99 2.36
CA SER A 257 -5.04 -20.11 0.94
C SER A 257 -4.97 -21.54 0.41
N LEU A 258 -4.14 -22.40 1.00
CA LEU A 258 -3.87 -23.79 0.59
C LEU A 258 -3.48 -23.94 -0.90
N VAL A 259 -2.96 -22.88 -1.51
CA VAL A 259 -2.55 -22.84 -2.92
C VAL A 259 -1.09 -23.20 -3.09
N TRP A 260 -0.23 -22.73 -2.18
CA TRP A 260 1.21 -22.84 -2.28
C TRP A 260 1.70 -24.18 -1.71
N PRO A 261 2.64 -24.88 -2.38
CA PRO A 261 3.10 -26.18 -1.88
C PRO A 261 4.00 -26.09 -0.64
N GLY A 262 4.74 -24.98 -0.47
CA GLY A 262 5.65 -24.82 0.65
C GLY A 262 4.97 -24.39 1.97
N PRO A 263 5.52 -24.80 3.12
CA PRO A 263 4.97 -24.41 4.43
C PRO A 263 5.13 -22.89 4.67
N GLY A 264 4.13 -22.25 5.28
CA GLY A 264 4.18 -20.84 5.69
C GLY A 264 3.65 -19.82 4.66
N CYS A 265 3.75 -20.10 3.37
CA CYS A 265 3.32 -19.18 2.29
C CYS A 265 1.81 -19.03 2.12
N ASN A 266 1.04 -19.96 2.67
CA ASN A 266 -0.41 -19.95 2.58
C ASN A 266 -1.09 -19.06 3.62
N LYS A 267 -0.34 -18.45 4.55
CA LYS A 267 -0.93 -17.63 5.61
C LYS A 267 -1.57 -16.36 5.03
N ILE A 268 -2.83 -16.13 5.41
CA ILE A 268 -3.55 -14.90 5.11
C ILE A 268 -3.20 -13.87 6.19
N ASN A 269 -2.53 -12.78 5.79
CA ASN A 269 -2.09 -11.71 6.67
C ASN A 269 -2.63 -10.36 6.18
N GLY A 270 -3.07 -9.52 7.13
CA GLY A 270 -3.47 -8.15 6.87
C GLY A 270 -4.85 -8.02 6.22
N SER A 271 -5.11 -6.86 5.64
CA SER A 271 -6.43 -6.51 5.11
C SER A 271 -6.56 -6.70 3.59
N ASP A 272 -7.69 -6.29 3.02
CA ASP A 272 -7.88 -6.14 1.57
C ASP A 272 -7.23 -4.86 1.00
N SER A 273 -6.44 -4.16 1.82
CA SER A 273 -5.81 -2.86 1.61
C SER A 273 -6.75 -1.66 1.55
N THR A 274 -8.06 -1.81 1.79
CA THR A 274 -8.99 -0.67 1.78
C THR A 274 -9.08 0.00 3.14
N LEU A 275 -8.88 -0.77 4.21
CA LEU A 275 -8.95 -0.34 5.60
C LEU A 275 -7.89 -1.05 6.43
N PHE A 276 -7.36 -0.36 7.44
CA PHE A 276 -6.48 -0.92 8.46
C PHE A 276 -6.94 -0.47 9.85
N TYR A 277 -6.36 -1.06 10.87
CA TYR A 277 -6.56 -0.63 12.25
C TYR A 277 -5.78 0.66 12.54
N PRO A 278 -6.24 1.51 13.48
CA PRO A 278 -5.50 2.68 13.95
C PRO A 278 -4.09 2.34 14.44
N LEU A 279 -3.12 3.15 14.03
CA LEU A 279 -1.71 2.93 14.34
C LEU A 279 -1.17 4.06 15.21
N LYS A 280 -0.52 3.69 16.33
CA LYS A 280 0.16 4.67 17.21
C LYS A 280 1.58 5.00 16.75
N THR A 281 2.25 4.02 16.16
CA THR A 281 3.61 4.10 15.63
C THR A 281 3.66 3.36 14.30
N PRO A 282 4.49 3.79 13.33
CA PRO A 282 4.60 3.10 12.05
C PRO A 282 5.12 1.68 12.26
N PRO A 283 4.32 0.63 11.98
CA PRO A 283 4.87 -0.71 11.86
C PRO A 283 5.89 -0.73 10.72
N GLU A 284 6.90 -1.59 10.86
CA GLU A 284 7.92 -1.75 9.82
C GLU A 284 7.31 -2.19 8.50
N ARG A 285 6.33 -3.11 8.56
CA ARG A 285 5.63 -3.70 7.41
C ARG A 285 4.12 -3.65 7.60
N ILE A 286 3.40 -3.40 6.52
CA ILE A 286 1.94 -3.52 6.44
C ILE A 286 1.61 -4.58 5.40
N TYR A 287 0.78 -5.55 5.78
CA TYR A 287 0.38 -6.67 4.93
C TYR A 287 -1.00 -6.42 4.32
N ALA A 288 -1.19 -6.91 3.10
CA ALA A 288 -2.49 -7.04 2.46
C ALA A 288 -2.56 -8.36 1.72
N TYR A 289 -3.68 -9.06 1.85
CA TYR A 289 -3.94 -10.30 1.12
C TYR A 289 -4.68 -9.98 -0.18
N SER A 290 -4.15 -10.47 -1.30
CA SER A 290 -4.81 -10.36 -2.59
C SER A 290 -5.24 -11.75 -3.08
N PRO A 291 -6.56 -12.00 -3.20
CA PRO A 291 -7.08 -13.23 -3.78
C PRO A 291 -6.62 -13.45 -5.22
N ASP A 292 -6.41 -12.38 -5.98
CA ASP A 292 -6.10 -12.43 -7.42
C ASP A 292 -4.69 -13.01 -7.70
N ILE A 293 -3.80 -12.98 -6.71
CA ILE A 293 -2.48 -13.61 -6.75
C ILE A 293 -2.29 -14.66 -5.64
N CYS A 294 -3.37 -15.03 -4.95
CA CYS A 294 -3.43 -16.04 -3.89
C CYS A 294 -2.40 -15.89 -2.75
N ARG A 295 -1.91 -14.68 -2.45
CA ARG A 295 -0.89 -14.48 -1.41
C ARG A 295 -1.02 -13.15 -0.69
N SER A 296 -0.42 -13.11 0.50
CA SER A 296 -0.21 -11.88 1.26
C SER A 296 1.05 -11.17 0.76
N MET A 297 0.93 -9.89 0.44
CA MET A 297 2.02 -9.00 0.09
C MET A 297 2.21 -7.96 1.17
N PHE A 298 3.39 -7.34 1.24
CA PHE A 298 3.64 -6.26 2.18
C PHE A 298 4.37 -5.09 1.55
N VAL A 299 4.17 -3.92 2.16
CA VAL A 299 4.94 -2.70 1.92
C VAL A 299 5.61 -2.28 3.21
N SER A 300 6.78 -1.67 3.12
CA SER A 300 7.60 -1.26 4.26
C SER A 300 7.55 0.25 4.46
N PHE A 301 7.65 0.70 5.70
CA PHE A 301 7.67 2.13 6.02
C PHE A 301 8.84 2.81 5.30
N GLU A 302 8.58 3.95 4.66
CA GLU A 302 9.61 4.76 4.00
C GLU A 302 9.83 6.08 4.74
N LYS A 303 8.79 6.88 4.93
CA LYS A 303 8.90 8.22 5.54
C LYS A 303 7.55 8.80 5.95
N TYR A 304 7.60 9.83 6.78
CA TYR A 304 6.46 10.72 7.05
C TYR A 304 6.24 11.67 5.86
N VAL A 305 4.99 11.88 5.45
CA VAL A 305 4.61 12.75 4.32
C VAL A 305 3.31 13.47 4.65
N ASP A 306 3.25 14.77 4.38
CA ASP A 306 1.98 15.50 4.30
C ASP A 306 1.42 15.33 2.87
N TYR A 307 0.28 14.65 2.75
CA TYR A 307 -0.38 14.43 1.48
C TYR A 307 -1.62 15.33 1.39
N GLU A 308 -1.49 16.45 0.69
CA GLU A 308 -2.55 17.46 0.52
C GLU A 308 -3.17 17.96 1.85
N GLY A 309 -2.34 18.23 2.85
CA GLY A 309 -2.77 18.71 4.17
C GLY A 309 -3.23 17.59 5.12
N ILE A 310 -3.01 16.33 4.76
CA ILE A 310 -3.30 15.17 5.60
C ILE A 310 -1.96 14.53 6.01
N PRO A 311 -1.67 14.42 7.31
CA PRO A 311 -0.46 13.76 7.78
C PRO A 311 -0.54 12.25 7.51
N THR A 312 0.40 11.72 6.75
CA THR A 312 0.43 10.32 6.35
C THR A 312 1.79 9.67 6.55
N TRP A 313 1.80 8.36 6.59
CA TRP A 313 3.00 7.54 6.51
C TRP A 313 3.07 6.93 5.11
N LYS A 314 4.16 7.21 4.39
CA LYS A 314 4.43 6.59 3.10
C LYS A 314 5.04 5.21 3.33
N TYR A 315 4.39 4.20 2.77
CA TYR A 315 4.90 2.85 2.64
C TYR A 315 5.22 2.56 1.16
N SER A 316 6.26 1.78 0.92
CA SER A 316 6.66 1.36 -0.43
C SER A 316 7.12 -0.10 -0.42
N ASN A 317 7.02 -0.78 -1.56
CA ASN A 317 7.64 -2.10 -1.69
C ASN A 317 9.18 -2.01 -1.65
N ARG A 318 9.81 -3.08 -1.19
CA ARG A 318 11.25 -3.25 -1.07
C ARG A 318 11.66 -4.58 -1.72
N PRO A 319 12.94 -4.79 -2.10
CA PRO A 319 13.36 -6.03 -2.76
C PRO A 319 12.89 -7.30 -2.04
N GLU A 320 12.99 -7.35 -0.71
CA GLU A 320 12.58 -8.49 0.11
C GLU A 320 11.11 -8.90 -0.04
N SER A 321 10.25 -8.02 -0.55
CA SER A 321 8.83 -8.32 -0.79
C SER A 321 8.60 -9.29 -1.95
N ILE A 322 9.57 -9.43 -2.87
CA ILE A 322 9.40 -10.20 -4.11
C ILE A 322 10.59 -11.10 -4.46
N ILE A 323 11.81 -10.79 -4.01
CA ILE A 323 13.00 -11.61 -4.30
C ILE A 323 13.05 -12.87 -3.43
N LYS A 324 13.87 -13.84 -3.85
CA LYS A 324 14.10 -15.08 -3.10
C LYS A 324 14.77 -14.78 -1.75
N ASN A 325 14.15 -15.26 -0.68
CA ASN A 325 14.66 -15.24 0.69
C ASN A 325 13.99 -16.36 1.49
N SER A 326 14.32 -16.52 2.77
CA SER A 326 13.75 -17.57 3.63
C SER A 326 12.23 -17.47 3.81
N GLU A 327 11.64 -16.27 3.71
CA GLU A 327 10.18 -16.08 3.79
C GLU A 327 9.49 -16.41 2.44
N ASN A 328 10.18 -16.19 1.31
CA ASN A 328 9.64 -16.39 -0.03
C ASN A 328 9.96 -17.76 -0.64
N GLU A 329 10.84 -18.56 -0.01
CA GLU A 329 11.25 -19.87 -0.52
C GLU A 329 10.05 -20.80 -0.76
N CYS A 330 9.02 -20.75 0.08
CA CYS A 330 7.84 -21.60 -0.06
C CYS A 330 6.92 -21.26 -1.26
N PHE A 331 7.07 -20.08 -1.89
CA PHE A 331 6.41 -19.75 -3.16
C PHE A 331 7.11 -20.40 -4.35
N CYS A 332 8.33 -20.90 -4.13
CA CYS A 332 9.08 -21.70 -5.06
C CYS A 332 9.43 -23.07 -4.44
N PRO A 333 8.50 -24.02 -4.47
CA PRO A 333 8.88 -25.39 -4.19
C PRO A 333 9.70 -25.89 -5.37
N LEU A 334 10.99 -26.14 -5.13
CA LEU A 334 11.76 -27.04 -5.98
C LEU A 334 10.96 -28.34 -6.04
N ALA A 335 10.41 -28.69 -7.20
CA ALA A 335 9.88 -30.02 -7.41
C ALA A 335 11.07 -30.98 -7.24
N LYS A 336 11.24 -31.53 -6.02
CA LYS A 336 12.04 -32.72 -5.77
C LYS A 336 11.29 -33.92 -6.35
N ASN A 337 11.05 -33.90 -7.67
CA ASN A 337 10.59 -35.08 -8.37
C ASN A 337 11.84 -35.81 -8.83
N GLU A 338 12.23 -36.85 -8.08
CA GLU A 338 13.34 -37.75 -8.42
C GLU A 338 13.09 -38.51 -9.75
N ASP A 339 11.88 -38.44 -10.31
CA ASP A 339 11.45 -39.18 -11.50
C ASP A 339 11.22 -38.32 -12.76
N TYR A 340 11.49 -37.00 -12.70
CA TYR A 340 11.33 -36.12 -13.85
C TYR A 340 12.46 -35.09 -13.90
N ASN A 341 13.33 -35.21 -14.89
CA ASN A 341 14.56 -34.42 -15.04
C ASN A 341 14.34 -32.90 -15.31
N ASP A 342 13.12 -32.38 -15.23
CA ASP A 342 12.87 -30.95 -15.33
C ASP A 342 12.64 -30.39 -13.92
N VAL A 343 13.73 -29.97 -13.29
CA VAL A 343 13.71 -29.16 -12.07
C VAL A 343 12.98 -27.87 -12.45
N THR A 344 11.77 -27.63 -11.95
CA THR A 344 11.19 -26.28 -11.98
C THR A 344 12.09 -25.40 -11.11
N ASN A 345 13.11 -24.82 -11.73
CA ASN A 345 13.95 -23.82 -11.09
C ASN A 345 13.04 -22.68 -10.67
N CYS A 346 13.27 -22.15 -9.48
CA CYS A 346 12.60 -20.92 -9.07
C CYS A 346 12.73 -19.88 -10.17
N PRO A 347 11.66 -19.11 -10.43
CA PRO A 347 11.77 -18.02 -11.37
C PRO A 347 12.83 -17.02 -10.86
N GLU A 348 13.36 -16.24 -11.80
CA GLU A 348 14.39 -15.25 -11.55
C GLU A 348 13.91 -14.23 -10.49
N ASN A 349 14.84 -13.60 -9.78
CA ASN A 349 14.46 -12.63 -8.73
C ASN A 349 13.57 -11.51 -9.30
N GLY A 350 12.52 -11.17 -8.56
CA GLY A 350 11.51 -10.19 -9.00
C GLY A 350 10.31 -10.80 -9.72
N LEU A 351 10.30 -12.12 -9.93
CA LEU A 351 9.17 -12.87 -10.46
C LEU A 351 8.52 -13.75 -9.38
N VAL A 352 7.21 -13.92 -9.49
CA VAL A 352 6.43 -14.88 -8.72
C VAL A 352 5.64 -15.74 -9.70
N ASP A 353 5.77 -17.06 -9.58
CA ASP A 353 5.02 -18.01 -10.39
C ASP A 353 3.61 -18.21 -9.83
N LEU A 354 2.58 -17.88 -10.61
CA LEU A 354 1.19 -18.04 -10.23
C LEU A 354 0.54 -19.31 -10.79
N THR A 355 1.32 -20.28 -11.30
CA THR A 355 0.79 -21.53 -11.87
C THR A 355 -0.19 -22.21 -10.92
N PHE A 356 0.14 -22.33 -9.63
CA PHE A 356 -0.74 -22.95 -8.63
C PHE A 356 -2.01 -22.12 -8.33
N CYS A 357 -1.93 -20.79 -8.45
CA CYS A 357 -3.04 -19.88 -8.17
C CYS A 357 -4.02 -19.79 -9.34
N LEU A 358 -3.49 -19.53 -10.54
CA LEU A 358 -4.27 -19.26 -11.74
C LEU A 358 -4.50 -20.50 -12.60
N LYS A 359 -3.84 -21.64 -12.30
CA LYS A 359 -3.83 -22.85 -13.15
C LYS A 359 -3.35 -22.56 -14.57
N ALA A 360 -2.45 -21.60 -14.70
CA ALA A 360 -1.82 -21.19 -15.95
C ALA A 360 -0.41 -20.67 -15.64
N PRO A 361 0.60 -20.96 -16.49
CA PRO A 361 2.01 -20.62 -16.28
C PRO A 361 2.29 -19.13 -16.49
N ILE A 362 1.65 -18.31 -15.66
CA ILE A 362 1.74 -16.86 -15.62
C ILE A 362 2.71 -16.46 -14.51
N LEU A 363 3.67 -15.62 -14.88
CA LEU A 363 4.65 -15.04 -13.97
C LEU A 363 4.26 -13.60 -13.69
N VAL A 364 4.18 -13.20 -12.42
CA VAL A 364 3.93 -11.80 -12.04
C VAL A 364 5.18 -11.10 -11.52
N SER A 365 5.27 -9.81 -11.80
CA SER A 365 6.38 -8.95 -11.38
C SER A 365 5.88 -7.55 -11.05
N ASN A 366 6.76 -6.66 -10.58
CA ASN A 366 6.47 -5.22 -10.67
C ASN A 366 6.57 -4.77 -12.15
N PRO A 367 5.95 -3.63 -12.53
CA PRO A 367 6.06 -3.09 -13.87
C PRO A 367 7.49 -2.87 -14.32
N HIS A 368 7.75 -3.15 -15.59
CA HIS A 368 9.06 -3.15 -16.23
C HIS A 368 10.14 -3.91 -15.46
N PHE A 369 9.73 -4.96 -14.73
CA PHE A 369 10.61 -5.75 -13.86
C PHE A 369 11.32 -4.92 -12.78
N TYR A 370 10.70 -3.84 -12.29
CA TYR A 370 11.25 -3.07 -11.18
C TYR A 370 11.55 -3.97 -9.96
N LEU A 371 12.73 -3.83 -9.36
CA LEU A 371 13.30 -4.72 -8.32
C LEU A 371 13.55 -6.18 -8.75
N GLY A 372 13.54 -6.46 -10.06
CA GLY A 372 13.90 -7.75 -10.62
C GLY A 372 15.35 -7.86 -11.08
N ASP A 373 15.72 -9.06 -11.52
CA ASP A 373 17.02 -9.39 -12.10
C ASP A 373 17.26 -8.63 -13.43
N SER A 374 18.51 -8.27 -13.74
CA SER A 374 18.83 -7.53 -14.98
C SER A 374 18.54 -8.35 -16.24
N SER A 375 18.70 -9.68 -16.16
CA SER A 375 18.38 -10.62 -17.24
C SER A 375 16.95 -10.47 -17.77
N LEU A 376 16.00 -10.08 -16.92
CA LEU A 376 14.60 -9.83 -17.31
C LEU A 376 14.46 -8.58 -18.20
N THR A 377 15.25 -7.55 -17.93
CA THR A 377 15.25 -6.31 -18.72
C THR A 377 16.07 -6.42 -20.01
N GLU A 378 17.02 -7.36 -20.06
CA GLU A 378 17.88 -7.60 -21.23
C GLU A 378 17.15 -8.39 -22.33
N PHE A 379 16.15 -9.19 -21.98
CA PHE A 379 15.40 -10.03 -22.94
C PHE A 379 14.68 -9.20 -24.01
N ALA A 380 14.07 -8.06 -23.65
CA ALA A 380 13.25 -7.26 -24.55
C ALA A 380 13.59 -5.78 -24.48
N ARG A 381 13.65 -5.13 -25.65
CA ARG A 381 13.79 -3.66 -25.75
C ARG A 381 12.45 -2.99 -25.46
N GLY A 382 12.48 -1.83 -24.81
CA GLY A 382 11.27 -1.09 -24.42
C GLY A 382 10.83 -1.31 -22.97
N VAL A 383 11.58 -2.13 -22.22
CA VAL A 383 11.40 -2.30 -20.78
C VAL A 383 12.36 -1.37 -20.03
N ASN A 384 11.86 -0.48 -19.17
CA ASN A 384 12.67 0.50 -18.45
C ASN A 384 12.14 0.70 -17.01
N PRO A 385 12.70 0.04 -16.00
CA PRO A 385 12.23 0.17 -14.62
C PRO A 385 12.54 1.57 -14.04
N VAL A 386 11.49 2.31 -13.65
CA VAL A 386 11.59 3.62 -12.98
C VAL A 386 10.84 3.55 -11.66
N LYS A 387 11.51 3.84 -10.55
CA LYS A 387 10.95 3.71 -9.19
C LYS A 387 9.62 4.46 -9.06
N GLU A 388 9.58 5.73 -9.42
CA GLU A 388 8.41 6.60 -9.23
C GLU A 388 7.18 6.11 -10.01
N LEU A 389 7.40 5.48 -11.17
CA LEU A 389 6.35 4.96 -12.03
C LEU A 389 5.95 3.53 -11.69
N HIS A 390 6.85 2.71 -11.14
CA HIS A 390 6.67 1.27 -11.03
C HIS A 390 6.72 0.73 -9.59
N GLU A 391 6.96 1.58 -8.59
CA GLU A 391 6.85 1.17 -7.18
C GLU A 391 5.39 0.98 -6.75
N ASN A 392 5.16 -0.01 -5.90
CA ASN A 392 3.92 -0.12 -5.15
C ASN A 392 4.03 0.80 -3.92
N PHE A 393 3.04 1.65 -3.69
CA PHE A 393 3.06 2.57 -2.54
C PHE A 393 1.69 2.79 -1.91
N MET A 394 1.71 3.24 -0.66
CA MET A 394 0.52 3.62 0.10
C MET A 394 0.84 4.80 1.02
N TYR A 395 -0.02 5.81 1.00
CA TYR A 395 -0.07 6.88 1.99
C TYR A 395 -1.15 6.56 3.00
N LEU A 396 -0.73 6.14 4.19
CA LEU A 396 -1.64 5.71 5.25
C LEU A 396 -1.83 6.82 6.28
N GLU A 397 -3.08 7.16 6.58
CA GLU A 397 -3.39 8.07 7.70
C GLU A 397 -3.43 7.25 9.01
N PRO A 398 -2.57 7.57 10.00
CA PRO A 398 -2.34 6.69 11.14
C PRO A 398 -3.48 6.66 12.17
N ILE A 399 -4.21 7.76 12.35
CA ILE A 399 -5.23 7.87 13.41
C ILE A 399 -6.44 6.99 13.08
N THR A 400 -6.86 6.98 11.81
CA THR A 400 -7.99 6.19 11.32
C THR A 400 -7.58 4.84 10.74
N GLY A 401 -6.32 4.68 10.32
CA GLY A 401 -5.86 3.49 9.60
C GLY A 401 -6.40 3.41 8.17
N ASN A 402 -6.86 4.52 7.59
CA ASN A 402 -7.40 4.54 6.23
C ASN A 402 -6.31 5.00 5.22
N PRO A 403 -6.13 4.30 4.09
CA PRO A 403 -5.27 4.78 3.01
C PRO A 403 -5.87 6.03 2.35
N VAL A 404 -5.07 7.09 2.24
CA VAL A 404 -5.47 8.35 1.58
C VAL A 404 -5.28 8.29 0.08
N ALA A 405 -4.15 7.70 -0.32
CA ALA A 405 -3.77 7.48 -1.70
C ALA A 405 -2.85 6.25 -1.77
N GLY A 406 -2.90 5.50 -2.86
CA GLY A 406 -2.01 4.36 -3.07
C GLY A 406 -2.16 3.79 -4.47
N ALA A 407 -1.16 3.02 -4.87
CA ALA A 407 -1.14 2.33 -6.16
C ALA A 407 -0.59 0.92 -5.94
N LYS A 408 -1.43 -0.08 -6.24
CA LYS A 408 -0.97 -1.46 -6.43
C LYS A 408 -0.61 -1.63 -7.90
N ARG A 409 0.60 -2.08 -8.19
CA ARG A 409 1.15 -2.21 -9.53
C ARG A 409 1.69 -3.61 -9.73
N LEU A 410 1.16 -4.29 -10.75
CA LEU A 410 1.52 -5.67 -11.08
C LEU A 410 1.66 -5.80 -12.59
N GLN A 411 2.61 -6.62 -13.02
CA GLN A 411 2.84 -6.96 -14.42
C GLN A 411 2.66 -8.47 -14.60
N MET A 412 1.96 -8.85 -15.65
CA MET A 412 1.77 -10.24 -16.05
C MET A 412 2.70 -10.57 -17.21
N ASN A 413 3.35 -11.72 -17.09
CA ASN A 413 4.37 -12.21 -18.02
C ASN A 413 4.13 -13.69 -18.32
N VAL A 414 4.66 -14.15 -19.45
CA VAL A 414 4.69 -15.57 -19.81
C VAL A 414 6.12 -15.95 -20.22
N ARG A 415 6.55 -17.17 -19.89
CA ARG A 415 7.86 -17.67 -20.34
C ARG A 415 7.75 -18.14 -21.78
N LEU A 416 8.57 -17.59 -22.66
CA LEU A 416 8.74 -18.10 -24.01
C LEU A 416 9.83 -19.17 -23.99
N LYS A 417 9.50 -20.39 -24.42
CA LYS A 417 10.40 -21.54 -24.49
C LYS A 417 10.37 -22.11 -25.90
N ARG A 418 11.51 -22.59 -26.38
CA ARG A 418 11.63 -23.20 -27.69
C ARG A 418 11.19 -24.66 -27.67
N PHE A 419 10.40 -25.07 -28.65
CA PHE A 419 9.99 -26.47 -28.84
C PHE A 419 10.30 -26.90 -30.27
N GLU A 420 11.14 -27.92 -30.44
CA GLU A 420 11.57 -28.39 -31.77
C GLU A 420 10.38 -28.87 -32.61
N ASP A 421 9.44 -29.59 -32.01
CA ASP A 421 8.24 -30.14 -32.65
C ASP A 421 7.02 -29.19 -32.61
N PHE A 422 7.25 -27.87 -32.50
CA PHE A 422 6.18 -26.86 -32.52
C PHE A 422 6.56 -25.72 -33.47
N GLU A 423 5.94 -25.66 -34.63
CA GLU A 423 6.31 -24.73 -35.72
C GLU A 423 6.31 -23.27 -35.29
N LEU A 424 5.32 -22.83 -34.49
CA LEU A 424 5.27 -21.44 -34.00
C LEU A 424 6.29 -21.15 -32.90
N LEU A 425 6.82 -22.16 -32.20
CA LEU A 425 7.73 -21.97 -31.07
C LEU A 425 9.14 -22.53 -31.31
N ASN A 426 9.46 -23.01 -32.51
CA ASN A 426 10.73 -23.67 -32.80
C ASN A 426 11.92 -22.71 -32.95
N ASN A 427 11.67 -21.43 -33.22
CA ASN A 427 12.71 -20.46 -33.53
C ASN A 427 12.65 -19.19 -32.67
N VAL A 428 11.74 -19.13 -31.70
CA VAL A 428 11.60 -17.98 -30.80
C VAL A 428 12.79 -17.86 -29.85
N SER A 429 13.14 -16.64 -29.45
CA SER A 429 14.10 -16.40 -28.37
C SER A 429 13.51 -16.79 -27.02
N GLU A 430 14.26 -17.53 -26.21
CA GLU A 430 13.79 -17.93 -24.87
C GLU A 430 13.94 -16.81 -23.84
N GLY A 431 12.95 -16.64 -22.98
CA GLY A 431 12.97 -15.65 -21.90
C GLY A 431 11.59 -15.30 -21.36
N VAL A 432 11.50 -14.29 -20.50
CA VAL A 432 10.25 -13.87 -19.85
C VAL A 432 9.64 -12.71 -20.63
N PHE A 433 8.53 -12.98 -21.31
CA PHE A 433 7.84 -12.02 -22.17
C PHE A 433 6.78 -11.23 -21.38
N PRO A 434 6.93 -9.90 -21.21
CA PRO A 434 5.94 -9.09 -20.53
C PRO A 434 4.73 -8.82 -21.44
N MET A 435 3.52 -9.03 -20.92
CA MET A 435 2.28 -8.89 -21.71
C MET A 435 1.57 -7.58 -21.40
N VAL A 436 1.26 -7.38 -20.13
CA VAL A 436 0.50 -6.24 -19.63
C VAL A 436 0.96 -5.90 -18.22
N TRP A 437 0.90 -4.62 -17.86
CA TRP A 437 0.94 -4.22 -16.47
C TRP A 437 -0.25 -3.34 -16.13
N LEU A 438 -0.64 -3.38 -14.86
CA LEU A 438 -1.81 -2.66 -14.36
C LEU A 438 -1.47 -1.91 -13.08
N GLU A 439 -2.14 -0.77 -12.89
CA GLU A 439 -2.20 0.00 -11.67
C GLU A 439 -3.64 0.00 -11.15
N GLU A 440 -3.87 -0.60 -9.99
CA GLU A 440 -5.08 -0.40 -9.21
C GLU A 440 -4.82 0.75 -8.22
N GLY A 441 -5.34 1.93 -8.57
CA GLY A 441 -5.18 3.16 -7.81
C GLY A 441 -6.38 3.41 -6.89
N ALA A 442 -6.09 3.62 -5.62
CA ALA A 442 -7.05 4.15 -4.65
C ALA A 442 -6.66 5.61 -4.36
N LEU A 443 -7.48 6.56 -4.80
CA LEU A 443 -7.35 7.97 -4.45
C LEU A 443 -8.66 8.42 -3.82
N ILE A 444 -8.64 8.81 -2.55
CA ILE A 444 -9.85 9.39 -1.93
C ILE A 444 -10.19 10.69 -2.69
N PRO A 445 -11.43 10.86 -3.19
CA PRO A 445 -11.81 12.09 -3.88
C PRO A 445 -11.70 13.33 -2.98
N PRO A 446 -11.52 14.53 -3.56
CA PRO A 446 -11.32 15.76 -2.79
C PRO A 446 -12.39 16.05 -1.73
N GLU A 447 -13.65 15.71 -2.01
CA GLU A 447 -14.77 15.87 -1.07
C GLU A 447 -14.59 15.03 0.20
N TYR A 448 -14.34 13.72 0.04
CA TYR A 448 -14.09 12.81 1.16
C TYR A 448 -12.77 13.10 1.86
N ARG A 449 -11.74 13.59 1.15
CA ARG A 449 -10.49 14.06 1.77
C ARG A 449 -10.72 15.26 2.69
N LYS A 450 -11.53 16.24 2.27
CA LYS A 450 -11.92 17.38 3.12
C LYS A 450 -12.70 16.94 4.35
N MET A 451 -13.62 16.00 4.19
CA MET A 451 -14.38 15.43 5.30
C MET A 451 -13.46 14.73 6.32
N MET A 452 -12.52 13.91 5.83
CA MET A 452 -11.53 13.25 6.67
C MET A 452 -10.63 14.27 7.40
N SER A 453 -10.11 15.26 6.68
CA SER A 453 -9.28 16.34 7.26
C SER A 453 -10.03 17.12 8.33
N ALA A 454 -11.32 17.44 8.12
CA ALA A 454 -12.16 18.09 9.12
C ALA A 454 -12.36 17.23 10.37
N GLY A 455 -12.59 15.92 10.21
CA GLY A 455 -12.70 14.97 11.32
C GLY A 455 -11.41 14.86 12.13
N LEU A 456 -10.26 14.79 11.47
CA LEU A 456 -8.95 14.79 12.13
C LEU A 456 -8.68 16.11 12.86
N SER A 457 -9.09 17.23 12.27
CA SER A 457 -8.96 18.56 12.89
C SER A 457 -9.81 18.68 14.17
N GLN A 458 -11.02 18.12 14.19
CA GLN A 458 -11.85 18.05 15.39
C GLN A 458 -11.19 17.23 16.51
N LEU A 459 -10.53 16.12 16.16
CA LEU A 459 -9.76 15.32 17.12
C LEU A 459 -8.54 16.10 17.65
N ALA A 460 -7.83 16.83 16.77
CA ALA A 460 -6.70 17.66 17.18
C ALA A 460 -7.10 18.80 18.14
N MET A 461 -8.31 19.35 18.00
CA MET A 461 -8.83 20.37 18.91
C MET A 461 -8.94 19.87 20.35
N LEU A 462 -9.21 18.58 20.57
CA LEU A 462 -9.23 18.00 21.92
C LEU A 462 -7.85 18.06 22.59
N ASP A 463 -6.78 17.91 21.82
CA ASP A 463 -5.41 18.05 22.34
C ASP A 463 -5.09 19.51 22.69
N VAL A 464 -5.56 20.47 21.89
CA VAL A 464 -5.44 21.90 22.20
C VAL A 464 -6.18 22.25 23.50
N ILE A 465 -7.41 21.76 23.67
CA ILE A 465 -8.21 21.94 24.89
C ILE A 465 -7.45 21.38 26.11
N LYS A 466 -6.86 20.19 25.99
CA LYS A 466 -6.02 19.57 27.02
C LYS A 466 -4.88 20.49 27.47
N TRP A 467 -4.14 21.09 26.53
CA TRP A 467 -3.07 22.04 26.85
C TRP A 467 -3.58 23.34 27.47
N ILE A 468 -4.74 23.86 27.03
CA ILE A 468 -5.37 25.04 27.64
C ILE A 468 -5.69 24.79 29.12
N PHE A 469 -6.23 23.62 29.48
CA PHE A 469 -6.50 23.26 30.87
C PHE A 469 -5.22 23.23 31.71
N ILE A 470 -4.14 22.64 31.20
CA ILE A 470 -2.84 22.56 31.89
C ILE A 470 -2.25 23.96 32.09
N LEU A 471 -2.21 24.78 31.03
CA LEU A 471 -1.67 26.14 31.09
C LEU A 471 -2.47 27.03 32.05
N THR A 472 -3.80 26.89 32.07
CA THR A 472 -4.67 27.62 32.99
C THR A 472 -4.35 27.26 34.45
N GLY A 473 -4.13 25.97 34.75
CA GLY A 473 -3.69 25.52 36.07
C GLY A 473 -2.35 26.12 36.50
N ILE A 474 -1.36 26.16 35.59
CA ILE A 474 -0.05 26.77 35.84
C ILE A 474 -0.17 28.28 36.11
N LEU A 475 -0.95 28.99 35.28
CA LEU A 475 -1.17 30.43 35.43
C LEU A 475 -1.79 30.79 36.79
N LEU A 476 -2.76 30.00 37.27
CA LEU A 476 -3.35 30.19 38.60
C LEU A 476 -2.33 29.98 39.73
N MET A 477 -1.42 29.01 39.58
CA MET A 477 -0.35 28.77 40.55
C MET A 477 0.66 29.93 40.58
N VAL A 478 1.07 30.44 39.40
CA VAL A 478 1.96 31.61 39.31
C VAL A 478 1.28 32.86 39.88
N LEU A 479 0.01 33.10 39.55
CA LEU A 479 -0.76 34.22 40.10
C LEU A 479 -0.84 34.15 41.63
N SER A 480 -1.09 32.97 42.20
CA SER A 480 -1.06 32.79 43.65
C SER A 480 0.31 33.14 44.24
N PHE A 481 1.40 32.65 43.63
CA PHE A 481 2.76 32.95 44.07
C PHE A 481 3.05 34.46 44.07
N VAL A 482 2.68 35.17 43.00
CA VAL A 482 2.83 36.63 42.91
C VAL A 482 2.01 37.35 43.98
N LEU A 483 0.77 36.91 44.22
CA LEU A 483 -0.08 37.48 45.29
C LEU A 483 0.50 37.28 46.69
N VAL A 484 1.14 36.12 46.94
CA VAL A 484 1.88 35.88 48.19
C VAL A 484 3.08 36.81 48.29
N MET A 485 3.90 36.90 47.24
CA MET A 485 5.07 37.78 47.20
C MET A 485 4.73 39.27 47.42
N TYR A 486 3.61 39.72 46.84
CA TYR A 486 3.08 41.07 47.03
C TYR A 486 2.57 41.29 48.47
N LYS A 487 1.83 40.33 49.02
CA LYS A 487 1.28 40.41 50.39
C LYS A 487 2.39 40.42 51.45
N GLU A 488 3.40 39.57 51.29
CA GLU A 488 4.55 39.47 52.19
C GLU A 488 5.60 40.58 51.95
N ARG A 489 5.35 41.49 50.99
CA ARG A 489 6.26 42.60 50.60
C ARG A 489 7.68 42.15 50.26
N LEU A 490 7.83 40.94 49.75
CA LEU A 490 9.13 40.40 49.33
C LEU A 490 9.60 40.99 47.99
N MET A 491 8.69 41.62 47.22
CA MET A 491 9.07 42.39 46.04
C MET A 491 9.44 43.83 46.44
N CYS A 492 10.72 44.05 46.71
CA CYS A 492 11.30 45.38 46.86
C CYS A 492 11.43 46.09 45.50
N PHE A 493 10.31 46.50 44.89
CA PHE A 493 10.36 47.68 44.04
C PHE A 493 10.29 48.88 44.99
N ALA A 494 11.44 49.48 45.24
CA ALA A 494 11.56 50.66 46.06
C ALA A 494 10.55 51.72 45.60
N ASN A 495 9.61 52.06 46.48
CA ASN A 495 8.91 53.33 46.40
C ASN A 495 9.99 54.43 46.46
N SER A 496 10.34 55.02 45.32
CA SER A 496 10.83 56.40 45.30
C SER A 496 9.65 57.32 45.66
N ALA A 497 9.25 57.26 46.93
CA ALA A 497 8.27 58.16 47.50
C ALA A 497 8.88 59.56 47.54
N PHE A 498 8.40 60.38 46.61
CA PHE A 498 8.46 61.83 46.64
C PHE A 498 8.00 62.32 48.03
N GLY A 499 8.84 63.09 48.71
CA GLY A 499 8.44 63.93 49.84
C GLY A 499 8.61 63.32 51.23
N ASN A 500 9.83 63.38 51.76
CA ASN A 500 10.02 63.75 53.17
C ASN A 500 10.91 64.99 53.19
N LYS A 501 10.33 66.11 53.68
CA LYS A 501 11.07 67.33 54.00
C LYS A 501 12.11 66.99 55.05
N VAL A 502 13.38 67.03 54.67
CA VAL A 502 14.50 66.99 55.60
C VAL A 502 14.68 68.40 56.16
N SER A 503 14.54 68.53 57.48
CA SER A 503 14.84 69.76 58.22
C SER A 503 16.34 70.03 58.17
N ILE A 504 16.72 71.22 57.71
CA ILE A 504 18.10 71.68 57.66
C ILE A 504 18.46 72.25 59.03
N THR A 505 19.06 71.42 59.88
CA THR A 505 19.92 71.83 61.00
C THR A 505 20.98 70.77 61.17
N ASP A 506 22.03 70.87 60.35
CA ASP A 506 23.44 70.71 60.73
C ASP A 506 24.26 70.61 59.45
N VAL A 507 24.70 71.79 59.01
CA VAL A 507 25.73 71.93 57.99
C VAL A 507 27.06 71.52 58.63
N LYS A 508 27.54 70.31 58.31
CA LYS A 508 28.98 70.06 58.23
C LYS A 508 29.34 69.79 56.78
N SER A 509 29.90 70.83 56.17
CA SER A 509 30.53 70.81 54.86
C SER A 509 31.66 69.80 54.83
N HIS A 510 31.59 68.81 53.93
CA HIS A 510 32.78 68.22 53.31
C HIS A 510 32.56 68.13 51.80
N SER A 511 33.55 68.64 51.07
CA SER A 511 33.55 68.93 49.65
C SER A 511 33.87 67.71 48.77
N ARG A 512 33.14 67.62 47.66
CA ARG A 512 33.45 67.06 46.32
C ARG A 512 34.71 66.20 46.10
N ALA A 513 34.50 65.05 45.47
CA ALA A 513 34.96 64.66 44.11
C ALA A 513 34.28 63.30 43.80
N GLY A 514 33.78 62.91 42.63
CA GLY A 514 34.00 63.24 41.24
C GLY A 514 33.95 61.91 40.45
N PHE A 515 33.43 61.95 39.21
CA PHE A 515 33.43 60.88 38.17
C PHE A 515 32.45 59.70 38.36
N ALA A 516 31.86 59.09 37.34
CA ALA A 516 31.49 59.38 35.94
C ALA A 516 30.79 58.09 35.44
N ASP A 517 29.66 58.18 34.73
CA ASP A 517 29.08 57.04 34.00
C ASP A 517 29.97 56.68 32.77
N PRO A 518 29.89 55.46 32.20
CA PRO A 518 28.87 55.22 31.18
C PRO A 518 28.27 53.80 31.11
N VAL A 519 26.94 53.78 30.91
CA VAL A 519 26.17 53.09 29.85
C VAL A 519 26.79 51.87 29.14
N THR A 520 26.05 50.75 29.18
CA THR A 520 25.98 49.78 28.06
C THR A 520 24.54 49.31 27.86
N GLU A 521 24.00 49.61 26.68
CA GLU A 521 22.75 49.09 26.13
C GLU A 521 22.87 47.60 25.79
N ILE A 522 21.80 46.81 26.02
CA ILE A 522 21.63 45.48 25.43
C ILE A 522 20.26 45.44 24.75
N ASN A 523 20.28 45.33 23.42
CA ASN A 523 19.13 45.06 22.57
C ASN A 523 18.86 43.55 22.52
N PHE A 524 17.60 43.14 22.73
CA PHE A 524 17.11 41.81 22.36
C PHE A 524 16.02 41.94 21.29
N ASN A 525 16.37 41.62 20.05
CA ASN A 525 15.39 41.22 19.04
C ASN A 525 15.13 39.72 19.20
N ASN A 526 13.88 39.33 19.46
CA ASN A 526 13.43 37.95 19.31
C ASN A 526 12.08 37.93 18.59
N THR A 527 12.11 37.47 17.34
CA THR A 527 10.93 37.03 16.57
C THR A 527 10.50 35.66 17.07
N SER A 528 9.26 35.57 17.54
CA SER A 528 8.61 34.34 17.99
C SER A 528 8.17 33.46 16.82
N MET A 529 8.61 32.20 16.81
CA MET A 529 8.14 31.11 15.95
C MET A 529 7.19 30.21 16.79
N TYR A 530 6.00 29.90 16.25
CA TYR A 530 4.99 29.05 16.91
C TYR A 530 5.34 27.55 16.84
N PRO A 531 4.95 26.69 17.81
CA PRO A 531 5.27 25.26 17.79
C PRO A 531 4.20 24.36 17.12
N SER A 532 4.68 23.31 16.46
CA SER A 532 3.95 22.28 15.69
C SER A 532 3.52 21.07 16.55
N LEU A 533 2.44 20.38 16.13
CA LEU A 533 1.64 19.37 16.83
C LEU A 533 2.14 17.91 16.74
N TYR A 534 3.38 17.65 16.34
CA TYR A 534 3.93 16.28 16.32
C TYR A 534 4.87 16.05 17.50
N PRO A 535 4.89 14.84 18.10
CA PRO A 535 5.98 14.47 18.99
C PRO A 535 7.28 14.48 18.17
N GLN A 536 8.13 15.47 18.44
CA GLN A 536 9.50 15.54 17.93
C GLN A 536 10.26 14.34 18.48
N VAL A 537 10.41 13.30 17.65
CA VAL A 537 11.36 12.22 17.93
C VAL A 537 12.75 12.81 17.70
N ASN A 538 13.57 12.77 18.75
CA ASN A 538 14.92 13.29 18.75
C ASN A 538 15.80 12.55 17.71
N GLU A 539 15.95 13.12 16.51
CA GLU A 539 16.74 12.58 15.39
C GLU A 539 18.20 12.27 15.77
N GLN A 540 18.72 12.93 16.80
CA GLN A 540 20.10 12.72 17.26
C GLN A 540 20.33 11.38 17.97
N LYS A 541 19.30 10.76 18.56
CA LYS A 541 19.48 9.47 19.28
C LYS A 541 19.31 8.22 18.43
N PHE A 542 18.88 8.34 17.17
CA PHE A 542 18.75 7.20 16.26
C PHE A 542 19.98 7.04 15.34
N ASN A 543 20.61 8.14 14.92
CA ASN A 543 21.86 8.10 14.15
C ASN A 543 23.02 7.44 14.91
N ASP A 544 23.09 7.57 16.24
CA ASP A 544 24.15 6.95 17.05
C ASP A 544 24.04 5.42 17.20
N ARG A 545 22.86 4.81 16.92
CA ARG A 545 22.70 3.35 16.92
C ARG A 545 22.90 2.71 15.55
N VAL A 546 22.78 3.47 14.47
CA VAL A 546 23.07 3.00 13.10
C VAL A 546 24.55 3.16 12.75
N VAL A 547 25.24 4.19 13.29
CA VAL A 547 26.68 4.41 13.06
C VAL A 547 27.58 3.44 13.85
N ARG A 548 27.11 2.86 14.98
CA ARG A 548 27.91 1.90 15.78
C ARG A 548 27.92 0.45 15.26
N ARG A 549 27.28 0.13 14.12
CA ARG A 549 27.41 -1.18 13.46
C ARG A 549 28.31 -1.19 12.22
N ASN A 550 28.81 -0.03 11.78
CA ASN A 550 29.65 0.09 10.57
C ASN A 550 31.16 0.32 10.83
N ASN A 551 31.63 0.20 12.07
CA ASN A 551 33.06 0.25 12.39
C ASN A 551 33.53 -1.06 13.03
N ALA A 552 33.74 -2.08 12.19
CA ALA A 552 34.61 -3.21 12.48
C ALA A 552 35.31 -3.67 11.18
N ASN A 553 36.60 -3.32 11.09
CA ASN A 553 37.67 -3.84 10.22
C ASN A 553 37.59 -3.70 8.68
N PRO A 554 38.48 -2.89 8.07
CA PRO A 554 38.94 -3.13 6.71
C PRO A 554 40.19 -4.05 6.73
N THR A 555 40.06 -5.26 6.20
CA THR A 555 41.22 -6.11 5.90
C THR A 555 41.80 -5.68 4.56
N ILE A 556 43.01 -5.12 4.61
CA ILE A 556 43.83 -4.72 3.47
C ILE A 556 44.35 -5.98 2.78
N PHE A 557 44.05 -6.18 1.50
CA PHE A 557 44.79 -7.10 0.63
C PHE A 557 45.75 -6.29 -0.24
N HIS A 558 47.05 -6.49 0.01
CA HIS A 558 48.12 -6.00 -0.83
C HIS A 558 48.16 -6.78 -2.15
N VAL A 559 48.13 -6.04 -3.26
CA VAL A 559 48.59 -6.48 -4.57
C VAL A 559 50.10 -6.20 -4.63
N THR A 560 50.89 -7.22 -4.90
CA THR A 560 52.26 -7.08 -5.40
C THR A 560 52.41 -7.92 -6.67
N ASN A 561 53.05 -7.29 -7.66
CA ASN A 561 53.41 -7.74 -9.00
C ASN A 561 53.63 -9.24 -9.22
#